data_AF-A0AAV9P691-F1
#
_entry.id   AF-A0AAV9P691-F1
#
_cell.length_a   1.000
_cell.length_b   1.000
_cell.length_c   1.000
_cell.angle_alpha   90.00
_cell.angle_beta   90.00
_cell.angle_gamma   90.00
#
_symmetry.space_group_name_H-M   'P 1'
#
loop_
_entity.id
_entity.type
_entity.pdbx_description
1 polymer ?
#
loop_
_entity_poly.entity_id
_entity_poly.type
_entity_poly.pdbx_seq_one_letter_code
_entity_poly.pdbx_strand_id
1 'polypeptide(L)'
;MGKSPSAIAAFIEDIPSEKLRYFPTRQNTIYNTIYKDTNFRLDMQRMTSHTPPKHNLQVQVNNSVAISALRIAKGQSVAGPALVPNDDSWTPEEIRKELLCMIGLFRSML
;
A
#
# COMPACT_ATOMS: atom_id res chain seq x y z
N MET A 1 11.42 -24.54 4.32
CA MET A 1 10.99 -23.53 5.32
C MET A 1 9.87 -22.71 4.72
N GLY A 2 8.62 -23.10 4.97
CA GLY A 2 7.45 -22.43 4.42
C GLY A 2 7.30 -21.05 5.04
N LYS A 3 7.49 -20.01 4.23
CA LYS A 3 7.17 -18.64 4.60
C LYS A 3 5.65 -18.60 4.70
N SER A 4 5.09 -18.56 5.90
CA SER A 4 3.72 -18.06 6.04
C SER A 4 3.68 -16.69 5.35
N PRO A 5 2.67 -16.39 4.51
CA PRO A 5 2.48 -15.04 4.05
C PRO A 5 2.34 -14.16 5.31
N SER A 6 3.22 -13.16 5.45
CA SER A 6 3.01 -12.16 6.51
C SER A 6 1.59 -11.59 6.36
N ALA A 7 0.92 -11.20 7.45
CA ALA A 7 -0.45 -10.67 7.39
C ALA A 7 -0.58 -9.49 6.40
N ILE A 8 0.52 -8.76 6.15
CA ILE A 8 0.62 -7.70 5.15
C ILE A 8 0.49 -8.25 3.72
N ALA A 9 1.19 -9.36 3.41
CA ALA A 9 1.12 -10.00 2.11
C ALA A 9 -0.29 -10.53 1.81
N ALA A 10 -0.91 -11.18 2.80
CA ALA A 10 -2.30 -11.64 2.68
C ALA A 10 -3.26 -10.47 2.43
N PHE A 11 -3.09 -9.34 3.14
CA PHE A 11 -3.87 -8.13 2.90
C PHE A 11 -3.70 -7.58 1.47
N ILE A 12 -2.47 -7.56 0.93
CA ILE A 12 -2.20 -7.06 -0.44
C ILE A 12 -2.82 -7.98 -1.50
N GLU A 13 -2.75 -9.30 -1.29
CA GLU A 13 -3.36 -10.28 -2.20
C GLU A 13 -4.90 -10.19 -2.19
N ASP A 14 -5.50 -9.88 -1.04
CA ASP A 14 -6.95 -9.74 -0.87
C ASP A 14 -7.52 -8.43 -1.46
N ILE A 15 -6.68 -7.46 -1.85
CA ILE A 15 -7.16 -6.21 -2.42
C ILE A 15 -7.89 -6.50 -3.74
N PRO A 16 -9.17 -6.15 -3.88
CA PRO A 16 -9.92 -6.39 -5.11
C PRO A 16 -9.33 -5.62 -6.29
N SER A 17 -9.27 -6.24 -7.46
CA SER A 17 -8.62 -5.66 -8.65
C SER A 17 -9.24 -4.33 -9.08
N GLU A 18 -10.53 -4.13 -8.86
CA GLU A 18 -11.25 -2.89 -9.13
C GLU A 18 -10.85 -1.73 -8.22
N LYS A 19 -10.27 -2.01 -7.05
CA LYS A 19 -9.72 -0.99 -6.15
C LYS A 19 -8.34 -0.51 -6.59
N LEU A 20 -7.64 -1.29 -7.40
CA LEU A 20 -6.29 -0.99 -7.89
C LEU A 20 -6.31 -0.35 -9.29
N ARG A 21 -7.40 0.35 -9.63
CA ARG A 21 -7.60 1.02 -10.93
C ARG A 21 -8.15 2.42 -10.71
N TYR A 22 -7.91 3.31 -11.68
CA TYR A 22 -8.54 4.62 -11.76
C TYR A 22 -8.38 5.46 -10.49
N PHE A 23 -7.15 5.50 -9.95
CA PHE A 23 -6.87 6.28 -8.75
C PHE A 23 -7.18 7.77 -9.00
N PRO A 24 -7.75 8.48 -8.01
CA PRO A 24 -8.13 9.88 -8.20
C PRO A 24 -6.88 10.74 -8.44
N THR A 25 -6.79 11.36 -9.62
CA THR A 25 -5.64 12.16 -10.09
C THR A 25 -5.72 13.65 -9.74
N ARG A 26 -6.63 14.09 -8.86
CA ARG A 26 -6.73 15.52 -8.51
C ARG A 26 -5.46 15.95 -7.77
N GLN A 27 -4.79 16.99 -8.27
CA GLN A 27 -3.59 17.60 -7.69
C GLN A 27 -3.71 17.95 -6.20
N ASN A 28 -4.94 18.13 -5.69
CA ASN A 28 -5.23 18.45 -4.29
C ASN A 28 -5.72 17.25 -3.45
N THR A 29 -5.74 16.02 -3.98
CA THR A 29 -6.02 14.83 -3.16
C THR A 29 -4.77 14.52 -2.34
N ILE A 30 -4.77 14.98 -1.10
CA ILE A 30 -3.61 14.85 -0.21
C ILE A 30 -3.50 13.43 0.34
N TYR A 31 -4.64 12.81 0.69
CA TYR A 31 -4.70 11.44 1.20
C TYR A 31 -6.03 10.79 0.81
N ASN A 32 -6.00 9.55 0.32
CA ASN A 32 -7.22 8.78 0.11
C ASN A 32 -7.01 7.30 0.45
N THR A 33 -7.87 6.76 1.32
CA THR A 33 -7.90 5.33 1.61
C THR A 33 -8.62 4.61 0.48
N ILE A 34 -7.90 3.74 -0.22
CA ILE A 34 -8.38 2.96 -1.36
C ILE A 34 -9.10 1.69 -0.88
N TYR A 35 -8.49 1.01 0.08
CA TYR A 35 -8.98 -0.25 0.64
C TYR A 35 -8.53 -0.38 2.09
N LYS A 36 -9.31 -1.06 2.93
CA LYS A 36 -8.93 -1.31 4.33
C LYS A 36 -9.63 -2.55 4.87
N ASP A 37 -8.99 -3.18 5.84
CA ASP A 37 -9.58 -4.19 6.70
C ASP A 37 -9.45 -3.76 8.18
N THR A 38 -9.54 -4.71 9.10
CA THR A 38 -9.34 -4.46 10.54
C THR A 38 -7.92 -3.99 10.89
N ASN A 39 -6.90 -4.50 10.21
CA ASN A 39 -5.49 -4.37 10.61
C ASN A 39 -4.71 -3.36 9.76
N PHE A 40 -5.08 -3.21 8.51
CA PHE A 40 -4.35 -2.46 7.50
C PHE A 40 -5.26 -1.58 6.66
N ARG A 41 -4.64 -0.61 5.99
CA ARG A 41 -5.26 0.19 4.94
C ARG A 41 -4.25 0.43 3.83
N LEU A 42 -4.72 0.42 2.59
CA LEU A 42 -4.02 0.92 1.43
C LEU A 42 -4.41 2.39 1.24
N ASP A 43 -3.44 3.28 1.39
CA ASP A 43 -3.62 4.72 1.18
C ASP A 43 -2.83 5.20 -0.04
N MET A 44 -3.40 6.16 -0.75
CA MET A 44 -2.67 6.99 -1.70
C MET A 44 -2.21 8.27 -0.99
N GLN A 45 -0.90 8.43 -0.81
CA GLN A 45 -0.26 9.43 0.06
C GLN A 45 0.23 10.69 -0.69
N ARG A 46 -0.28 10.92 -1.92
CA ARG A 46 -0.03 12.01 -2.91
C ARG A 46 0.50 11.49 -4.25
N MET A 47 0.56 12.39 -5.23
CA MET A 47 1.34 12.23 -6.45
C MET A 47 2.80 12.62 -6.23
N THR A 48 3.75 11.95 -6.89
CA THR A 48 5.15 12.40 -6.94
C THR A 48 5.28 13.67 -7.78
N SER A 49 6.33 14.45 -7.52
CA SER A 49 6.68 15.64 -8.32
C SER A 49 7.47 15.31 -9.59
N HIS A 50 7.71 14.03 -9.88
CA HIS A 50 8.43 13.60 -11.08
C HIS A 50 7.56 13.80 -12.33
N THR A 51 8.19 13.84 -13.50
CA THR A 51 7.49 13.91 -14.80
C THR A 51 7.72 12.60 -15.56
N PRO A 52 6.66 11.79 -15.82
CA PRO A 52 5.28 11.97 -15.39
C PRO A 52 5.08 11.69 -13.87
N PRO A 53 4.08 12.32 -13.24
CA PRO A 53 3.79 12.11 -11.83
C PRO A 53 3.24 10.71 -11.59
N LYS A 54 3.62 10.10 -10.46
CA LYS A 54 3.20 8.74 -10.08
C LYS A 54 2.35 8.78 -8.81
N HIS A 55 1.40 7.87 -8.68
CA HIS A 55 0.66 7.63 -7.44
C HIS A 55 1.57 6.98 -6.41
N ASN A 56 1.67 7.57 -5.21
CA ASN A 56 2.39 7.00 -4.08
C ASN A 56 1.43 6.14 -3.23
N LEU A 57 1.45 4.83 -3.45
CA LEU A 57 0.64 3.87 -2.70
C LEU A 57 1.42 3.32 -1.51
N GLN A 58 0.75 3.23 -0.36
CA GLN A 58 1.34 2.71 0.87
C GLN A 58 0.34 1.87 1.65
N VAL A 59 0.77 0.71 2.12
CA VAL A 59 0.04 -0.07 3.12
C VAL A 59 0.46 0.39 4.50
N GLN A 60 -0.52 0.82 5.31
CA GLN A 60 -0.30 1.31 6.66
C GLN A 60 -1.07 0.45 7.66
N VAL A 61 -0.53 0.34 8.87
CA VAL A 61 -1.24 -0.32 9.98
C VAL A 61 -2.31 0.60 10.55
N ASN A 62 -3.49 0.06 10.81
CA ASN A 62 -4.59 0.80 11.42
C ASN A 62 -4.33 1.08 12.90
N ASN A 63 -4.82 2.22 13.39
CA ASN A 63 -4.70 2.59 14.82
C ASN A 63 -5.39 1.56 15.74
N SER A 64 -6.44 0.90 15.22
CA SER A 64 -7.22 -0.14 15.89
C SER A 64 -6.79 -1.57 15.49
N VAL A 65 -5.53 -1.78 15.09
CA VAL A 65 -5.03 -3.11 14.71
C VAL A 65 -5.28 -4.16 15.80
N ALA A 66 -5.87 -5.28 15.40
CA ALA A 66 -6.18 -6.39 16.29
C ALA A 66 -4.94 -7.25 16.60
N ILE A 67 -4.02 -7.36 15.63
CA ILE A 67 -2.77 -8.09 15.78
C ILE A 67 -1.85 -7.38 16.77
N SER A 68 -1.66 -7.97 17.95
CA SER A 68 -0.87 -7.40 19.05
C SER A 68 0.57 -7.05 18.63
N ALA A 69 1.20 -7.89 17.80
CA ALA A 69 2.56 -7.68 17.33
C ALA A 69 2.73 -6.43 16.44
N LEU A 70 1.65 -5.97 15.80
CA LEU A 70 1.67 -4.79 14.92
C LEU A 70 1.29 -3.50 15.66
N ARG A 71 0.95 -3.57 16.96
CA ARG A 71 0.56 -2.40 17.74
C ARG A 71 1.67 -1.36 17.84
N ILE A 72 2.93 -1.79 17.80
CA ILE A 72 4.10 -0.90 17.79
C ILE A 72 4.21 -0.08 16.49
N ALA A 73 3.65 -0.62 15.39
CA ALA A 73 3.71 -0.02 14.06
C ALA A 73 2.40 0.70 13.68
N LYS A 74 1.52 0.98 14.64
CA LYS A 74 0.24 1.68 14.39
C LYS A 74 0.47 3.00 13.67
N GLY A 75 -0.30 3.21 12.59
CA GLY A 75 -0.19 4.41 11.76
C GLY A 75 1.05 4.45 10.87
N GLN A 76 1.99 3.52 11.00
CA GLN A 76 3.19 3.46 10.17
C GLN A 76 2.93 2.72 8.86
N SER A 77 3.69 3.11 7.84
CA SER A 77 3.76 2.40 6.57
C SER A 77 4.60 1.14 6.72
N VAL A 78 4.04 0.01 6.30
CA VAL A 78 4.67 -1.32 6.37
C VAL A 78 4.93 -1.91 4.99
N ALA A 79 4.38 -1.31 3.93
CA ALA A 79 4.76 -1.56 2.56
C ALA A 79 4.58 -0.28 1.72
N GLY A 80 5.69 0.32 1.32
CA GLY A 80 5.72 1.47 0.43
C GLY A 80 6.98 2.34 0.63
N PRO A 81 7.17 3.38 -0.19
CA PRO A 81 6.26 3.84 -1.24
C PRO A 81 6.29 2.96 -2.51
N ALA A 82 5.11 2.50 -2.97
CA ALA A 82 4.95 1.89 -4.29
C ALA A 82 4.52 2.97 -5.28
N LEU A 83 5.35 3.20 -6.32
CA LEU A 83 5.17 4.31 -7.26
C LEU A 83 4.48 3.84 -8.55
N VAL A 84 3.15 3.95 -8.56
CA VAL A 84 2.32 3.49 -9.68
C VAL A 84 2.17 4.59 -10.73
N PRO A 85 2.35 4.31 -12.03
CA PRO A 85 2.08 5.27 -13.09
C PRO A 85 0.64 5.83 -13.05
N ASN A 86 0.45 7.06 -13.51
CA ASN A 86 -0.84 7.75 -13.52
C ASN A 86 -1.61 7.63 -14.85
N ASP A 87 -1.07 6.87 -15.80
CA ASP A 87 -1.60 6.63 -17.14
C ASP A 87 -2.34 5.29 -17.25
N ASP A 88 -2.61 4.65 -16.11
CA ASP A 88 -3.22 3.31 -16.01
C ASP A 88 -2.45 2.22 -16.80
N SER A 89 -1.15 2.43 -17.07
CA SER A 89 -0.31 1.45 -17.79
C SER A 89 -0.07 0.16 -17.00
N TRP A 90 -0.24 0.21 -15.67
CA TRP A 90 -0.06 -0.94 -14.79
C TRP A 90 -1.37 -1.68 -14.55
N THR A 91 -1.28 -3.01 -14.61
CA THR A 91 -2.34 -3.92 -14.19
C THR A 91 -2.43 -4.00 -12.65
N PRO A 92 -3.60 -4.36 -12.09
CA PRO A 92 -3.72 -4.65 -10.66
C PRO A 92 -2.68 -5.66 -10.15
N GLU A 93 -2.34 -6.65 -10.96
CA GLU A 93 -1.37 -7.69 -10.65
C GLU A 93 0.05 -7.11 -10.52
N GLU A 94 0.44 -6.18 -11.39
CA GLU A 94 1.71 -5.45 -11.29
C GLU A 94 1.76 -4.57 -10.04
N ILE A 95 0.66 -3.88 -9.72
CA ILE A 95 0.55 -3.06 -8.51
C ILE A 95 0.68 -3.91 -7.25
N ARG A 96 0.00 -5.07 -7.18
CA ARG A 96 0.14 -6.01 -6.06
C ARG A 96 1.58 -6.49 -5.93
N LYS A 97 2.20 -6.89 -7.04
CA LYS A 97 3.60 -7.36 -7.06
C LYS A 97 4.56 -6.29 -6.53
N GLU A 98 4.36 -5.03 -6.90
CA GLU A 98 5.17 -3.92 -6.40
C GLU A 98 4.96 -3.71 -4.90
N LEU A 99 3.71 -3.67 -4.43
CA LEU A 99 3.41 -3.55 -2.99
C LEU A 99 4.02 -4.70 -2.18
N LEU A 100 3.96 -5.94 -2.70
CA LEU A 100 4.61 -7.11 -2.09
C LEU A 100 6.13 -6.96 -2.03
N CYS A 101 6.75 -6.38 -3.07
CA CYS A 101 8.19 -6.09 -3.09
C CYS A 101 8.58 -5.10 -1.98
N MET A 102 7.69 -4.14 -1.67
CA MET A 102 7.94 -3.09 -0.68
C MET A 102 7.81 -3.53 0.79
N ILE A 103 7.25 -4.71 1.09
CA ILE A 103 7.12 -5.24 2.48
C ILE A 103 8.49 -5.34 3.19
N GLY A 104 9.56 -5.57 2.42
CA GLY A 104 10.90 -5.80 2.96
C GLY A 104 11.65 -4.54 3.41
N LEU A 105 11.28 -3.35 2.94
CA LEU A 105 11.96 -2.09 3.26
C LEU A 105 11.72 -1.63 4.70
N PHE A 106 10.68 -2.14 5.38
CA PHE A 106 10.41 -1.81 6.78
C PHE A 106 11.30 -2.59 7.76
N ARG A 107 11.81 -3.76 7.38
CA ARG A 107 12.64 -4.61 8.26
C ARG A 107 14.06 -4.09 8.49
N SER A 108 14.52 -3.09 7.74
CA SER A 108 15.86 -2.51 7.92
C SER A 108 15.88 -1.29 8.85
N MET A 109 14.74 -0.87 9.40
CA MET A 109 14.60 0.31 10.26
C MET A 109 14.16 -0.01 11.71
N LEU A 110 14.00 -1.29 12.06
CA LEU A 110 13.77 -1.79 13.42
C LEU A 110 14.94 -2.68 13.83
#